data_AF-Q1GWC4-F1
#
_entry.id   AF-Q1GWC4-F1
#
_cell.length_a   1.000
_cell.length_b   1.000
_cell.length_c   1.000
_cell.angle_alpha   90.00
_cell.angle_beta   90.00
_cell.angle_gamma   90.00
#
_symmetry.space_group_name_H-M   'P 1'
#
loop_
_entity.id
_entity.type
_entity.pdbx_description
1 polymer ?
#
loop_
_entity_poly.entity_id
_entity_poly.type
_entity_poly.pdbx_seq_one_letter_code
_entity_poly.pdbx_strand_id
1 'polypeptide(L)'
;MSVRRRWIVAAALLALVLLVATFPMRLALGWSGAGDAGVSARTVRGSVWSAELVDARLGALPLGTVRASLSPLALLTGATELAFERSDDRLGALAGRLHGTSPRGMSDVNGMSAMVGGLGMIPVDTIRFEGATVRFDDAGKCVRASGRVQLMVAAPIAGLDLSRGLSGPLRCANGRAEAALASQSGMERLTLIFDGGGAWRARLAISVDRDPTMAAALAALGFRAAPGGFVLATSGRF
;
A
#
# COMPACT_ATOMS: atom_id res chain seq x y z
N MET A 1 50.97 3.99 -18.79
CA MET A 1 49.84 3.42 -19.58
C MET A 1 49.91 3.99 -20.98
N SER A 2 49.82 3.18 -22.04
CA SER A 2 49.81 3.71 -23.41
C SER A 2 48.56 4.58 -23.66
N VAL A 3 48.67 5.55 -24.57
CA VAL A 3 47.56 6.45 -24.94
C VAL A 3 46.31 5.64 -25.33
N ARG A 4 46.49 4.55 -26.08
CA ARG A 4 45.41 3.61 -26.45
C ARG A 4 44.69 3.00 -25.25
N ARG A 5 45.41 2.62 -24.19
CA ARG A 5 44.81 2.06 -22.96
C ARG A 5 43.98 3.10 -22.20
N ARG A 6 44.42 4.37 -22.18
CA ARG A 6 43.66 5.48 -21.54
C ARG A 6 42.34 5.72 -22.26
N TRP A 7 42.33 5.73 -23.59
CA TRP A 7 41.11 5.89 -24.39
C TRP A 7 40.12 4.73 -24.22
N ILE A 8 40.59 3.49 -24.16
CA ILE A 8 39.73 2.33 -23.90
C ILE A 8 39.05 2.45 -22.53
N VAL A 9 39.81 2.82 -21.49
CA VAL A 9 39.25 3.01 -20.14
C VAL A 9 38.23 4.14 -20.14
N ALA A 10 38.52 5.28 -20.77
CA ALA A 10 37.59 6.41 -20.86
C ALA A 10 36.30 6.03 -21.61
N ALA A 11 36.41 5.32 -22.74
CA ALA A 11 35.26 4.86 -23.50
C ALA A 11 34.41 3.85 -22.72
N ALA A 12 35.05 2.93 -21.99
CA ALA A 12 34.36 1.96 -21.14
C ALA A 12 33.61 2.64 -19.99
N LEU A 13 34.23 3.62 -19.32
CA LEU A 13 33.58 4.41 -18.27
C LEU A 13 32.40 5.22 -18.81
N LEU A 14 32.57 5.86 -19.97
CA LEU A 14 31.48 6.60 -20.62
C LEU A 14 30.32 5.67 -20.99
N ALA A 15 30.59 4.51 -21.56
CA ALA A 15 29.59 3.51 -21.88
C ALA A 15 28.84 3.03 -20.63
N LEU A 16 29.55 2.81 -19.51
CA LEU A 16 28.95 2.44 -18.24
C LEU A 16 28.03 3.54 -17.69
N VAL A 17 28.48 4.80 -17.73
CA VAL A 17 27.67 5.95 -17.30
C VAL A 17 26.39 6.06 -18.14
N LEU A 18 26.51 5.93 -19.46
CA LEU A 18 25.34 5.95 -20.35
C LEU A 18 24.38 4.79 -20.04
N LEU A 19 24.89 3.58 -19.82
CA LEU A 19 24.08 2.42 -19.48
C LEU A 19 23.29 2.66 -18.18
N VAL A 20 23.92 3.20 -17.15
CA VAL A 20 23.26 3.54 -15.87
C VAL A 20 22.27 4.68 -16.05
N ALA A 21 22.62 5.73 -16.79
CA ALA A 21 21.74 6.87 -17.05
C ALA A 21 20.50 6.50 -17.86
N THR A 22 20.61 5.53 -18.77
CA THR A 22 19.49 5.06 -19.61
C THR A 22 18.92 3.72 -19.16
N PHE A 23 19.26 3.25 -17.96
CA PHE A 23 18.85 1.92 -17.51
C PHE A 23 17.31 1.82 -17.48
N PRO A 24 16.70 0.90 -18.24
CA PRO A 24 15.25 0.89 -18.41
C PRO A 24 14.54 0.38 -17.16
N MET A 25 13.49 1.09 -16.73
CA MET A 25 12.74 0.77 -15.51
C MET A 25 12.13 -0.64 -15.54
N ARG A 26 11.72 -1.10 -16.73
CA ARG A 26 11.16 -2.45 -16.90
C ARG A 26 12.13 -3.56 -16.48
N LEU A 27 13.42 -3.41 -16.80
CA LEU A 27 14.44 -4.39 -16.39
C LEU A 27 14.69 -4.29 -14.88
N ALA A 28 14.77 -3.07 -14.35
CA ALA A 28 14.97 -2.85 -12.92
C ALA A 28 13.88 -3.54 -12.06
N LEU A 29 12.61 -3.35 -12.40
CA LEU A 29 11.48 -3.96 -11.69
C LEU A 29 11.47 -5.49 -11.80
N GLY A 30 11.86 -6.03 -12.95
CA GLY A 30 11.96 -7.47 -13.18
C GLY A 30 13.05 -8.12 -12.32
N TRP A 31 14.18 -7.44 -12.12
CA TRP A 31 15.29 -7.94 -11.31
C TRP A 31 15.14 -7.67 -9.81
N SER A 32 14.35 -6.67 -9.42
CA SER A 32 14.20 -6.31 -8.00
C SER A 32 13.22 -7.20 -7.23
N GLY A 33 12.54 -8.14 -7.88
CA GLY A 33 11.45 -8.91 -7.26
C GLY A 33 10.22 -8.06 -6.95
N ALA A 34 10.05 -6.89 -7.60
CA ALA A 34 8.92 -6.00 -7.34
C ALA A 34 7.57 -6.68 -7.67
N GLY A 35 7.57 -7.58 -8.66
CA GLY A 35 6.41 -8.42 -8.98
C GLY A 35 5.99 -9.32 -7.83
N ASP A 36 6.94 -9.97 -7.16
CA ASP A 36 6.68 -10.83 -5.99
C ASP A 36 6.18 -10.01 -4.80
N ALA A 37 6.56 -8.73 -4.73
CA ALA A 37 6.04 -7.76 -3.75
C ALA A 37 4.68 -7.15 -4.14
N GLY A 38 4.04 -7.64 -5.20
CA GLY A 38 2.71 -7.22 -5.65
C GLY A 38 2.67 -5.99 -6.56
N VAL A 39 3.81 -5.44 -6.96
CA VAL A 39 3.87 -4.31 -7.91
C VAL A 39 3.67 -4.85 -9.33
N SER A 40 2.64 -4.37 -10.01
CA SER A 40 2.40 -4.68 -11.42
C SER A 40 1.97 -3.43 -12.19
N ALA A 41 2.17 -3.42 -13.51
CA ALA A 41 1.71 -2.37 -14.40
C ALA A 41 1.47 -2.94 -15.79
N ARG A 42 0.50 -2.39 -16.52
CA ARG A 42 0.21 -2.81 -17.91
C ARG A 42 1.36 -2.42 -18.84
N THR A 43 1.91 -1.23 -18.64
CA THR A 43 3.01 -0.72 -19.46
C THR A 43 3.96 0.09 -18.59
N VAL A 44 5.26 -0.12 -18.77
CA VAL A 44 6.32 0.63 -18.10
C VAL A 44 7.16 1.32 -19.16
N ARG A 45 7.28 2.64 -19.06
CA ARG A 45 8.06 3.49 -19.98
C ARG A 45 9.13 4.27 -19.22
N GLY A 46 10.20 4.63 -19.91
CA GLY A 46 11.28 5.46 -19.36
C GLY A 46 12.40 4.69 -18.64
N SER A 47 13.39 5.45 -18.20
CA SER A 47 14.52 4.95 -17.40
C SER A 47 14.12 4.90 -15.92
N VAL A 48 14.96 4.27 -15.09
CA VAL A 48 14.78 4.26 -13.63
C VAL A 48 14.72 5.67 -13.00
N TRP A 49 15.20 6.70 -13.69
CA TRP A 49 15.23 8.08 -13.19
C TRP A 49 13.96 8.87 -13.50
N SER A 50 13.26 8.53 -14.59
CA SER A 50 11.99 9.14 -14.96
C SER A 50 11.11 8.11 -15.67
N ALA A 51 10.49 7.24 -14.90
CA ALA A 51 9.60 6.21 -15.41
C ALA A 51 8.14 6.63 -15.31
N GLU A 52 7.33 6.08 -16.20
CA GLU A 52 5.88 6.14 -16.13
C GLU A 52 5.34 4.70 -16.15
N LEU A 53 4.56 4.35 -15.14
CA LEU A 53 3.91 3.05 -14.99
C LEU A 53 2.42 3.26 -15.23
N VAL A 54 1.93 2.78 -16.36
CA VAL A 54 0.53 2.91 -16.79
C VAL A 54 -0.28 1.74 -16.22
N ASP A 55 -1.44 2.07 -15.65
CA ASP A 55 -2.32 1.12 -14.94
C ASP A 55 -1.56 0.30 -13.89
N ALA A 56 -0.73 0.98 -13.10
CA ALA A 56 0.00 0.39 -12.00
C ALA A 56 -0.95 -0.12 -10.90
N ARG A 57 -0.55 -1.20 -10.24
CA ARG A 57 -1.25 -1.83 -9.13
C ARG A 57 -0.25 -2.28 -8.08
N LEU A 58 -0.67 -2.23 -6.82
CA LEU A 58 0.04 -2.82 -5.69
C LEU A 58 -0.89 -3.83 -5.01
N GLY A 59 -0.73 -5.12 -5.30
CA GLY A 59 -1.70 -6.15 -4.92
C GLY A 59 -3.10 -5.79 -5.44
N ALA A 60 -4.05 -5.64 -4.53
CA ALA A 60 -5.43 -5.25 -4.83
C ALA A 60 -5.65 -3.73 -5.03
N LEU A 61 -4.64 -2.88 -4.79
CA LEU A 61 -4.76 -1.42 -4.88
C LEU A 61 -4.45 -0.94 -6.30
N PRO A 62 -5.45 -0.51 -7.09
CA PRO A 62 -5.20 0.20 -8.34
C PRO A 62 -4.57 1.57 -8.08
N LEU A 63 -3.29 1.68 -8.43
CA LEU A 63 -2.58 2.96 -8.40
C LEU A 63 -2.82 3.78 -9.66
N GLY A 64 -3.30 3.19 -10.75
CA GLY A 64 -3.53 3.91 -12.01
C GLY A 64 -2.20 4.32 -12.67
N THR A 65 -2.18 5.42 -13.41
CA THR A 65 -0.93 5.90 -14.02
C THR A 65 -0.11 6.69 -13.01
N VAL A 66 1.10 6.20 -12.70
CA VAL A 66 2.03 6.84 -11.76
C VAL A 66 3.35 7.18 -12.46
N ARG A 67 3.95 8.32 -12.12
CA ARG A 67 5.37 8.55 -12.38
C ARG A 67 6.17 7.93 -11.25
N ALA A 68 7.30 7.33 -11.59
CA ALA A 68 8.19 6.71 -10.61
C ALA A 68 9.65 7.04 -10.92
N SER A 69 10.44 7.23 -9.87
CA SER A 69 11.87 7.55 -9.99
C SER A 69 12.65 6.93 -8.85
N LEU A 70 13.76 6.27 -9.19
CA LEU A 70 14.71 5.69 -8.25
C LEU A 70 15.56 6.80 -7.64
N SER A 71 15.75 6.79 -6.32
CA SER A 71 16.55 7.79 -5.60
C SER A 71 18.04 7.55 -5.81
N PRO A 72 18.78 8.46 -6.48
CA PRO A 72 20.23 8.29 -6.68
C PRO A 72 20.98 8.27 -5.34
N LEU A 73 20.53 9.08 -4.38
CA LEU A 73 21.12 9.18 -3.05
C LEU A 73 20.96 7.88 -2.26
N ALA A 74 19.81 7.21 -2.38
CA ALA A 74 19.59 5.92 -1.74
C ALA A 74 20.53 4.84 -2.31
N LEU A 75 20.79 4.86 -3.62
CA LEU A 75 21.70 3.88 -4.23
C LEU A 75 23.14 4.05 -3.74
N LEU A 76 23.59 5.27 -3.46
CA LEU A 76 24.93 5.52 -2.91
C LEU A 76 25.10 4.89 -1.52
N THR A 77 24.02 4.72 -0.76
CA THR A 77 24.02 4.05 0.54
C THR A 77 23.65 2.57 0.46
N GLY A 78 23.46 2.03 -0.75
CA GLY A 78 23.06 0.64 -0.99
C GLY A 78 21.57 0.36 -0.77
N ALA A 79 20.75 1.39 -0.56
CA ALA A 79 19.30 1.26 -0.41
C ALA A 79 18.58 1.37 -1.76
N THR A 80 17.46 0.66 -1.91
CA THR A 80 16.58 0.80 -3.08
C THR A 80 15.31 1.53 -2.69
N GLU A 81 15.23 2.80 -3.09
CA GLU A 81 14.07 3.65 -2.85
C GLU A 81 13.48 4.15 -4.16
N LEU A 82 12.19 3.89 -4.37
CA LEU A 82 11.44 4.34 -5.53
C LEU A 82 10.37 5.34 -5.07
N ALA A 83 10.54 6.60 -5.42
CA ALA A 83 9.48 7.59 -5.25
C ALA A 83 8.42 7.38 -6.33
N PHE A 84 7.15 7.57 -5.98
CA PHE A 84 6.05 7.52 -6.93
C PHE A 84 5.07 8.67 -6.67
N GLU A 85 4.45 9.13 -7.75
CA GLU A 85 3.41 10.15 -7.71
C GLU A 85 2.35 9.92 -8.79
N ARG A 86 1.11 10.25 -8.48
CA ARG A 86 -0.03 10.34 -9.38
C ARG A 86 -0.65 11.72 -9.22
N SER A 87 -0.79 12.41 -10.34
CA SER A 87 -1.47 13.72 -10.46
C SER A 87 -2.79 13.61 -11.24
N ASP A 88 -3.39 12.42 -11.27
CA ASP A 88 -4.63 12.15 -11.99
C ASP A 88 -5.82 12.79 -11.27
N ASP A 89 -6.49 13.74 -11.93
CA ASP A 89 -7.64 14.47 -11.38
C ASP A 89 -8.85 13.57 -11.09
N ARG A 90 -9.01 12.44 -11.79
CA ARG A 90 -10.16 11.52 -11.62
C ARG A 90 -9.95 10.58 -10.45
N LEU A 91 -8.74 10.04 -10.30
CA LEU A 91 -8.40 9.10 -9.23
C LEU A 91 -7.91 9.79 -7.96
N GLY A 92 -7.65 11.09 -8.03
CA GLY A 92 -7.07 11.89 -6.97
C GLY A 92 -5.55 11.70 -6.86
N ALA A 93 -4.91 12.68 -6.24
CA ALA A 93 -3.48 12.65 -5.98
C ALA A 93 -3.10 11.46 -5.10
N LEU A 94 -1.96 10.85 -5.40
CA LEU A 94 -1.35 9.81 -4.58
C LEU A 94 0.16 9.89 -4.72
N ALA A 95 0.89 9.99 -3.63
CA ALA A 95 2.35 10.03 -3.66
C ALA A 95 2.94 9.28 -2.48
N GLY A 96 4.19 8.83 -2.62
CA GLY A 96 4.91 8.17 -1.55
C GLY A 96 6.23 7.58 -2.01
N ARG A 97 6.83 6.74 -1.17
CA ARG A 97 8.08 6.04 -1.49
C ARG A 97 7.96 4.56 -1.17
N LEU A 98 8.48 3.72 -2.06
CA LEU A 98 8.62 2.29 -1.90
C LEU A 98 10.08 1.94 -1.63
N HIS A 99 10.30 1.00 -0.72
CA HIS A 99 11.62 0.59 -0.25
C HIS A 99 11.80 -0.90 -0.51
N GLY A 100 12.77 -1.26 -1.35
CA GLY A 100 13.03 -2.63 -1.78
C GLY A 100 14.10 -3.38 -0.99
N THR A 101 14.98 -2.66 -0.27
CA THR A 101 15.99 -3.21 0.64
C THR A 101 15.46 -3.28 2.07
N SER A 102 16.03 -4.13 2.93
CA SER A 102 15.65 -4.26 4.34
C SER A 102 15.93 -2.99 5.16
N PRO A 103 14.99 -2.54 6.01
CA PRO A 103 13.61 -3.00 6.09
C PRO A 103 12.87 -2.62 4.79
N ARG A 104 11.94 -3.44 4.28
CA ARG A 104 11.17 -3.23 3.03
C ARG A 104 9.79 -2.63 3.31
N GLY A 105 9.12 -2.03 2.32
CA GLY A 105 7.76 -1.50 2.48
C GLY A 105 7.56 -0.11 1.89
N MET A 106 6.74 0.74 2.53
CA MET A 106 6.38 2.07 2.02
C MET A 106 6.52 3.15 3.09
N SER A 107 6.76 4.40 2.68
CA SER A 107 6.81 5.55 3.57
C SER A 107 6.20 6.80 2.96
N ASP A 108 5.70 7.66 3.83
CA ASP A 108 5.12 8.97 3.50
C ASP A 108 4.06 8.89 2.40
N VAL A 109 3.25 7.84 2.43
CA VAL A 109 2.15 7.67 1.48
C VAL A 109 1.04 8.65 1.84
N ASN A 110 0.66 9.48 0.88
CA ASN A 110 -0.35 10.51 1.00
C ASN A 110 -1.29 10.45 -0.21
N GLY A 111 -2.58 10.63 0.04
CA GLY A 111 -3.60 10.64 -1.02
C GLY A 111 -4.61 9.51 -0.87
N MET A 112 -5.27 9.13 -1.96
CA MET A 112 -6.32 8.12 -1.94
C MET A 112 -6.15 7.07 -3.04
N SER A 113 -6.71 5.89 -2.82
CA SER A 113 -6.80 4.84 -3.83
C SER A 113 -8.14 4.14 -3.69
N ALA A 114 -8.69 3.71 -4.82
CA ALA A 114 -9.75 2.72 -4.80
C ALA A 114 -9.22 1.39 -4.23
N MET A 115 -10.11 0.58 -3.64
CA MET A 115 -9.84 -0.77 -3.18
C MET A 115 -10.78 -1.72 -3.94
N VAL A 116 -10.30 -2.24 -5.06
CA VAL A 116 -11.11 -3.13 -5.90
C VAL A 116 -11.24 -4.49 -5.21
N GLY A 117 -12.47 -4.92 -4.95
CA GLY A 117 -12.76 -6.19 -4.28
C GLY A 117 -12.80 -6.12 -2.74
N GLY A 118 -12.59 -4.93 -2.15
CA GLY A 118 -12.70 -4.71 -0.70
C GLY A 118 -11.76 -5.55 0.15
N LEU A 119 -12.14 -5.76 1.41
CA LEU A 119 -11.44 -6.65 2.35
C LEU A 119 -12.30 -7.89 2.56
N GLY A 120 -12.27 -8.82 1.60
CA GLY A 120 -13.09 -10.02 1.62
C GLY A 120 -14.58 -9.67 1.62
N MET A 121 -15.28 -9.95 2.72
CA MET A 121 -16.70 -9.63 2.86
C MET A 121 -16.97 -8.18 3.31
N ILE A 122 -15.94 -7.42 3.70
CA ILE A 122 -16.11 -6.03 4.12
C ILE A 122 -15.99 -5.14 2.87
N PRO A 123 -17.07 -4.45 2.45
CA PRO A 123 -17.12 -3.70 1.20
C PRO A 123 -16.44 -2.34 1.36
N VAL A 124 -15.11 -2.34 1.40
CA VAL A 124 -14.28 -1.13 1.35
C VAL A 124 -14.10 -0.72 -0.10
N ASP A 125 -14.41 0.53 -0.44
CA ASP A 125 -14.27 1.06 -1.80
C ASP A 125 -13.05 1.98 -1.96
N THR A 126 -12.70 2.70 -0.90
CA THR A 126 -11.67 3.74 -0.93
C THR A 126 -10.82 3.67 0.33
N ILE A 127 -9.52 3.83 0.14
CA ILE A 127 -8.55 4.02 1.20
C ILE A 127 -7.87 5.38 1.03
N ARG A 128 -7.79 6.14 2.12
CA ARG A 128 -7.08 7.41 2.20
C ARG A 128 -5.91 7.29 3.17
N PHE A 129 -4.77 7.83 2.77
CA PHE A 129 -3.52 7.82 3.50
C PHE A 129 -3.09 9.25 3.84
N GLU A 130 -2.58 9.42 5.05
CA GLU A 130 -2.02 10.68 5.55
C GLU A 130 -0.71 10.36 6.27
N GLY A 131 0.41 10.65 5.61
CA GLY A 131 1.76 10.34 6.10
C GLY A 131 1.97 8.85 6.40
N ALA A 132 1.26 7.96 5.71
CA ALA A 132 1.25 6.55 6.05
C ALA A 132 2.61 5.90 5.74
N THR A 133 3.19 5.26 6.75
CA THR A 133 4.47 4.56 6.65
C THR A 133 4.30 3.17 7.23
N VAL A 134 4.80 2.15 6.53
CA VAL A 134 4.87 0.76 7.00
C VAL A 134 6.15 0.12 6.48
N ARG A 135 7.01 -0.36 7.37
CA ARG A 135 8.30 -0.99 7.06
C ARG A 135 8.40 -2.33 7.78
N PHE A 136 8.89 -3.34 7.07
CA PHE A 136 9.04 -4.72 7.53
C PHE A 136 10.48 -5.17 7.45
N ASP A 137 10.96 -5.96 8.40
CA ASP A 137 12.28 -6.61 8.30
C ASP A 137 12.28 -7.77 7.28
N ASP A 138 13.43 -8.45 7.15
CA ASP A 138 13.57 -9.59 6.24
C ASP A 138 12.71 -10.79 6.60
N ALA A 139 12.35 -10.93 7.89
CA ALA A 139 11.43 -11.94 8.37
C ALA A 139 9.94 -11.55 8.16
N GLY A 140 9.67 -10.37 7.59
CA GLY A 140 8.34 -9.86 7.34
C GLY A 140 7.66 -9.24 8.57
N LYS A 141 8.40 -9.00 9.66
CA LYS A 141 7.85 -8.38 10.88
C LYS A 141 7.85 -6.86 10.77
N CYS A 142 6.77 -6.24 11.23
CA CYS A 142 6.63 -4.79 11.27
C CYS A 142 7.67 -4.19 12.22
N VAL A 143 8.54 -3.34 11.68
CA VAL A 143 9.55 -2.58 12.45
C VAL A 143 9.24 -1.09 12.52
N ARG A 144 8.42 -0.58 11.60
CA ARG A 144 7.95 0.81 11.63
C ARG A 144 6.55 0.89 11.06
N ALA A 145 5.64 1.53 11.77
CA ALA A 145 4.35 1.92 11.22
C ALA A 145 3.87 3.21 11.89
N SER A 146 3.42 4.16 11.08
CA SER A 146 2.99 5.49 11.52
C SER A 146 2.09 6.15 10.47
N GLY A 147 1.53 7.30 10.83
CA GLY A 147 0.58 8.03 9.99
C GLY A 147 -0.86 7.58 10.25
N ARG A 148 -1.77 8.01 9.40
CA ARG A 148 -3.20 7.73 9.50
C ARG A 148 -3.73 7.10 8.22
N VAL A 149 -4.72 6.23 8.41
CA VAL A 149 -5.49 5.61 7.33
C VAL A 149 -6.96 5.88 7.59
N GLN A 150 -7.71 6.06 6.51
CA GLN A 150 -9.16 6.07 6.55
C GLN A 150 -9.72 5.17 5.45
N LEU A 151 -10.70 4.35 5.82
CA LEU A 151 -11.41 3.46 4.91
C LEU A 151 -12.84 3.93 4.77
N MET A 152 -13.30 4.02 3.53
CA MET A 152 -14.68 4.28 3.18
C MET A 152 -15.34 2.93 2.91
N VAL A 153 -16.54 2.71 3.47
CA VAL A 153 -17.30 1.47 3.33
C VAL A 153 -18.53 1.79 2.51
N ALA A 154 -18.67 1.14 1.35
CA ALA A 154 -19.67 1.48 0.35
C ALA A 154 -21.09 1.00 0.69
N ALA A 155 -21.23 0.06 1.64
CA ALA A 155 -22.53 -0.53 1.95
C ALA A 155 -23.32 0.33 2.95
N PRO A 156 -24.52 0.83 2.60
CA PRO A 156 -25.46 1.32 3.59
C PRO A 156 -25.92 0.13 4.41
N ILE A 157 -25.38 -0.02 5.62
CA ILE A 157 -25.94 -0.95 6.59
C ILE A 157 -27.10 -0.18 7.25
N ALA A 158 -28.32 -0.69 7.14
CA ALA A 158 -29.52 0.01 7.60
C ALA A 158 -29.33 0.52 9.05
N GLY A 159 -29.44 1.83 9.27
CA GLY A 159 -29.28 2.46 10.58
C GLY A 159 -27.85 2.84 10.99
N LEU A 160 -26.83 2.57 10.17
CA LEU A 160 -25.42 2.95 10.44
C LEU A 160 -24.93 3.97 9.40
N ASP A 161 -24.50 5.13 9.87
CA ASP A 161 -23.90 6.16 9.02
C ASP A 161 -22.39 5.96 8.90
N LEU A 162 -21.99 5.10 7.95
CA LEU A 162 -20.59 4.88 7.57
C LEU A 162 -20.11 5.84 6.47
N SER A 163 -20.93 6.83 6.08
CA SER A 163 -20.63 7.74 4.97
C SER A 163 -19.36 8.58 5.18
N ARG A 164 -18.96 8.78 6.45
CA ARG A 164 -17.72 9.48 6.83
C ARG A 164 -16.49 8.57 6.95
N GLY A 165 -16.66 7.26 6.75
CA GLY A 165 -15.60 6.26 6.84
C GLY A 165 -15.09 6.00 8.26
N LEU A 166 -14.18 5.04 8.37
CA LEU A 166 -13.47 4.68 9.60
C LEU A 166 -12.03 5.14 9.50
N SER A 167 -11.54 5.88 10.49
CA SER A 167 -10.19 6.43 10.49
C SER A 167 -9.41 6.07 11.75
N GLY A 168 -8.09 6.02 11.65
CA GLY A 168 -7.24 5.71 12.78
C GLY A 168 -5.75 5.65 12.42
N PRO A 169 -4.89 5.50 13.44
CA PRO A 169 -3.45 5.45 13.26
C PRO A 169 -2.98 4.07 12.77
N LEU A 170 -1.85 4.07 12.07
CA LEU A 170 -1.05 2.87 11.82
C LEU A 170 0.00 2.70 12.93
N ARG A 171 0.20 1.47 13.39
CA ARG A 171 1.23 1.10 14.38
C ARG A 171 1.74 -0.31 14.16
N CYS A 172 2.94 -0.62 14.68
CA CYS A 172 3.38 -2.01 14.77
C CYS A 172 2.86 -2.59 16.09
N ALA A 173 2.22 -3.77 16.01
CA ALA A 173 1.75 -4.53 17.16
C ALA A 173 2.07 -6.01 16.93
N ASN A 174 2.77 -6.65 17.88
CA ASN A 174 3.12 -8.07 17.82
C ASN A 174 3.80 -8.49 16.50
N GLY A 175 4.70 -7.65 15.98
CA GLY A 175 5.40 -7.89 14.72
C GLY A 175 4.54 -7.76 13.46
N ARG A 176 3.32 -7.22 13.56
CA ARG A 176 2.43 -6.95 12.42
C ARG A 176 2.07 -5.47 12.36
N ALA A 177 1.80 -4.96 11.18
CA ALA A 177 1.24 -3.64 11.01
C ALA A 177 -0.25 -3.69 11.34
N GLU A 178 -0.73 -2.75 12.14
CA GLU A 178 -2.11 -2.66 12.59
C GLU A 178 -2.65 -1.25 12.34
N ALA A 179 -3.81 -1.19 11.68
CA ALA A 179 -4.66 -0.01 11.63
C ALA A 179 -5.89 -0.27 12.51
N ALA A 180 -6.00 0.49 13.61
CA ALA A 180 -7.16 0.47 14.48
C ALA A 180 -8.06 1.66 14.13
N LEU A 181 -9.07 1.39 13.29
CA LEU A 181 -9.94 2.40 12.71
C LEU A 181 -11.26 2.45 13.49
N ALA A 182 -11.80 3.66 13.66
CA ALA A 182 -13.12 3.86 14.24
C ALA A 182 -13.92 4.87 13.42
N SER A 183 -15.24 4.74 13.45
CA SER A 183 -16.14 5.79 13.01
C SER A 183 -16.10 7.00 13.95
N GLN A 184 -16.77 8.08 13.58
CA GLN A 184 -16.90 9.27 14.43
C GLN A 184 -17.67 9.00 15.73
N SER A 185 -18.66 8.09 15.69
CA SER A 185 -19.44 7.69 16.88
C SER A 185 -18.64 6.75 17.79
N GLY A 186 -17.62 6.08 17.25
CA GLY A 186 -16.88 5.03 17.93
C GLY A 186 -17.63 3.70 18.07
N MET A 187 -18.84 3.59 17.53
CA MET A 187 -19.65 2.36 17.58
C MET A 187 -19.12 1.31 16.61
N GLU A 188 -18.62 1.74 15.45
CA GLU A 188 -18.04 0.90 14.42
C GLU A 188 -16.53 0.97 14.51
N ARG A 189 -15.90 -0.20 14.69
CA ARG A 189 -14.45 -0.33 14.80
C ARG A 189 -13.97 -1.37 13.80
N LEU A 190 -13.00 -0.99 12.97
CA LEU A 190 -12.34 -1.89 12.03
C LEU A 190 -10.87 -2.02 12.41
N THR A 191 -10.46 -3.23 12.79
CA THR A 191 -9.05 -3.54 13.01
C THR A 191 -8.53 -4.29 11.79
N LEU A 192 -7.56 -3.70 11.09
CA LEU A 192 -6.84 -4.33 9.98
C LEU A 192 -5.41 -4.64 10.41
N ILE A 193 -5.01 -5.90 10.34
CA ILE A 193 -3.68 -6.37 10.71
C ILE A 193 -3.04 -7.09 9.52
N PHE A 194 -1.81 -6.74 9.15
CA PHE A 194 -1.08 -7.35 8.04
C PHE A 194 0.43 -7.46 8.30
N ASP A 195 1.10 -8.34 7.57
CA ASP A 195 2.55 -8.54 7.63
C ASP A 195 3.23 -8.30 6.28
N GLY A 196 4.57 -8.36 6.26
CA GLY A 196 5.37 -8.14 5.06
C GLY A 196 5.22 -9.24 4.00
N GLY A 197 4.60 -10.38 4.33
CA GLY A 197 4.23 -11.43 3.39
C GLY A 197 2.85 -11.25 2.75
N GLY A 198 2.19 -10.12 3.04
CA GLY A 198 0.88 -9.76 2.50
C GLY A 198 -0.29 -10.46 3.18
N ALA A 199 -0.07 -11.28 4.22
CA ALA A 199 -1.16 -11.98 4.91
C ALA A 199 -1.89 -11.01 5.84
N TRP A 200 -3.17 -10.79 5.58
CA TRP A 200 -3.98 -9.80 6.28
C TRP A 200 -5.20 -10.41 6.97
N ARG A 201 -5.67 -9.75 8.03
CA ARG A 201 -6.92 -10.03 8.72
C ARG A 201 -7.62 -8.72 9.05
N ALA A 202 -8.90 -8.64 8.72
CA ALA A 202 -9.75 -7.50 9.03
C ALA A 202 -10.90 -7.95 9.93
N ARG A 203 -11.21 -7.15 10.94
CA ARG A 203 -12.31 -7.38 11.87
C ARG A 203 -13.11 -6.10 12.01
N LEU A 204 -14.34 -6.11 11.51
CA LEU A 204 -15.32 -5.05 11.71
C LEU A 204 -16.21 -5.43 12.89
N ALA A 205 -16.24 -4.60 13.91
CA ALA A 205 -17.10 -4.72 15.08
C ALA A 205 -18.08 -3.55 15.12
N ILE A 206 -19.34 -3.85 15.38
CA ILE A 206 -20.43 -2.88 15.50
C ILE A 206 -21.02 -3.03 16.90
N SER A 207 -20.85 -1.98 17.70
CA SER A 207 -21.46 -1.86 19.02
C SER A 207 -22.83 -1.20 18.90
N VAL A 208 -23.88 -2.00 18.97
CA VAL A 208 -25.28 -1.56 18.95
C VAL A 208 -26.07 -2.31 20.02
N ASP A 209 -27.16 -1.70 20.46
CA ASP A 209 -28.13 -2.36 21.32
C ASP A 209 -28.76 -3.56 20.60
N ARG A 210 -29.20 -4.56 21.37
CA ARG A 210 -29.73 -5.83 20.85
C ARG A 210 -31.15 -5.68 20.30
N ASP A 211 -31.34 -4.79 19.32
CA ASP A 211 -32.56 -4.76 18.52
C ASP A 211 -32.61 -6.05 17.66
N PRO A 212 -33.64 -6.89 17.80
CA PRO A 212 -33.75 -8.14 17.06
C PRO A 212 -33.83 -7.94 15.54
N THR A 213 -34.34 -6.80 15.07
CA THR A 213 -34.44 -6.49 13.64
C THR A 213 -33.06 -6.19 13.05
N MET A 214 -32.26 -5.38 13.75
CA MET A 214 -30.86 -5.08 13.42
C MET A 214 -30.00 -6.36 13.49
N ALA A 215 -30.21 -7.19 14.51
CA ALA A 215 -29.52 -8.45 14.66
C ALA A 215 -29.74 -9.38 13.46
N ALA A 216 -30.98 -9.49 12.98
CA ALA A 216 -31.32 -10.29 11.80
C ALA A 216 -30.69 -9.72 10.52
N ALA A 217 -30.71 -8.40 10.33
CA ALA A 217 -30.08 -7.74 9.18
C ALA A 217 -28.56 -7.96 9.15
N LEU A 218 -27.89 -7.77 10.28
CA LEU A 218 -26.44 -7.98 10.40
C LEU A 218 -26.07 -9.46 10.20
N ALA A 219 -26.87 -10.39 10.72
CA ALA A 219 -26.67 -11.82 10.49
C ALA A 219 -26.77 -12.19 9.00
N ALA A 220 -27.72 -11.60 8.26
CA ALA A 220 -27.82 -11.78 6.81
C ALA A 220 -26.60 -11.26 6.05
N LEU A 221 -25.90 -10.26 6.59
CA LEU A 221 -24.63 -9.73 6.06
C LEU A 221 -23.39 -10.52 6.54
N GLY A 222 -23.58 -11.64 7.26
CA GLY A 222 -22.51 -12.52 7.72
C GLY A 222 -21.89 -12.12 9.06
N PHE A 223 -22.42 -11.11 9.75
CA PHE A 223 -21.97 -10.79 11.10
C PHE A 223 -22.40 -11.87 12.09
N ARG A 224 -21.58 -12.07 13.10
CA ARG A 224 -21.85 -12.98 14.22
C ARG A 224 -21.97 -12.19 15.51
N ALA A 225 -22.89 -12.60 16.37
CA ALA A 225 -23.01 -12.04 17.71
C ALA A 225 -21.71 -12.25 18.50
N ALA A 226 -21.29 -11.23 19.24
CA ALA A 226 -20.12 -11.24 20.12
C ALA A 226 -20.42 -10.47 21.41
N PRO A 227 -19.59 -10.59 22.46
CA PRO A 227 -19.71 -9.72 23.61
C PRO A 227 -19.65 -8.25 23.18
N GLY A 228 -20.70 -7.48 23.49
CA GLY A 228 -20.78 -6.04 23.18
C GLY A 228 -21.21 -5.66 21.76
N GLY A 229 -21.72 -6.60 20.95
CA GLY A 229 -22.34 -6.28 19.65
C GLY A 229 -22.18 -7.38 18.60
N PHE A 230 -21.90 -6.97 17.36
CA PHE A 230 -21.77 -7.85 16.19
C PHE A 230 -20.40 -7.72 15.55
N VAL A 231 -19.91 -8.82 14.98
CA VAL A 231 -18.58 -8.89 14.39
C VAL A 231 -18.60 -9.58 13.04
N LEU A 232 -17.95 -8.97 12.06
CA LEU A 232 -17.57 -9.58 10.80
C LEU A 232 -16.04 -9.67 10.74
N ALA A 233 -15.52 -10.88 10.53
CA ALA A 233 -14.08 -11.11 10.42
C ALA A 233 -13.77 -11.78 9.09
N THR A 234 -12.69 -11.34 8.45
CA THR A 234 -12.23 -11.84 7.17
C THR A 234 -10.70 -11.79 7.11
N SER A 235 -10.12 -12.61 6.25
CA SER A 235 -8.69 -12.73 6.10
C SER A 235 -8.36 -13.12 4.68
N GLY A 236 -7.16 -12.78 4.23
CA GLY A 236 -6.68 -13.12 2.91
C GLY A 236 -5.20 -12.83 2.75
N ARG A 237 -4.79 -12.73 1.50
CA ARG A 237 -3.47 -12.29 1.09
C ARG A 237 -3.63 -11.29 -0.05
N PHE A 238 -2.78 -10.27 -0.10
CA PHE A 238 -2.71 -9.34 -1.23
C PHE A 238 -2.06 -9.95 -2.45
#